data_AF-A0A0L0F322-F1
#
_entry.id   AF-A0A0L0F322-F1
#
_cell.length_a   1.000
_cell.length_b   1.000
_cell.length_c   1.000
_cell.angle_alpha   90.00
_cell.angle_beta   90.00
_cell.angle_gamma   90.00
#
_symmetry.space_group_name_H-M   'P 1'
#
loop_
_entity.id
_entity.type
_entity.pdbx_description
1 polymer ?
#
loop_
_entity_poly.entity_id
_entity_poly.type
_entity_poly.pdbx_seq_one_letter_code
_entity_poly.pdbx_strand_id
1 'polypeptide(L)'
;MVLLQFMDQELADEFYTVYNNTRFSFLEEAVCHVVYVQKITNAKSSEMDLKLRFGITELPSCAVCLERIDEGVSGILTTLCNHTFHCECMKSWRD
;
A
#
# COMPACT_ATOMS: atom_id res chain seq x y z
N MET A 1 -3.11 -2.95 -3.11
CA MET A 1 -3.21 -4.28 -2.48
C MET A 1 -4.49 -4.97 -2.93
N VAL A 2 -4.46 -6.28 -3.20
CA VAL A 2 -5.64 -7.08 -3.59
C VAL A 2 -5.60 -8.39 -2.79
N LEU A 3 -6.77 -8.89 -2.40
CA LEU A 3 -6.92 -10.21 -1.76
C LEU A 3 -7.35 -11.23 -2.81
N LEU A 4 -6.62 -12.34 -2.88
CA LEU A 4 -6.92 -13.48 -3.75
C LEU A 4 -7.20 -14.69 -2.89
N GLN A 5 -8.27 -15.42 -3.21
CA GLN A 5 -8.62 -16.68 -2.55
C GLN A 5 -8.43 -17.82 -3.53
N PHE A 6 -7.65 -18.82 -3.14
CA PHE A 6 -7.42 -20.05 -3.89
C PHE A 6 -8.25 -21.19 -3.29
N MET A 7 -8.54 -22.19 -4.11
CA MET A 7 -9.26 -23.39 -3.69
C MET A 7 -8.38 -24.27 -2.80
N ASP A 8 -7.10 -24.39 -3.16
CA ASP A 8 -6.13 -25.29 -2.54
C ASP A 8 -4.82 -24.55 -2.23
N GLN A 9 -4.10 -25.02 -1.20
CA GLN A 9 -2.82 -24.44 -0.79
C GLN A 9 -1.76 -24.56 -1.89
N GLU A 10 -1.73 -25.68 -2.62
CA GLU A 10 -0.75 -25.94 -3.68
C GLU A 10 -0.83 -24.89 -4.80
N LEU A 11 -2.05 -24.47 -5.18
CA LEU A 11 -2.25 -23.42 -6.17
C LEU A 11 -1.79 -22.05 -5.66
N ALA A 12 -1.99 -21.77 -4.38
CA ALA A 12 -1.50 -20.54 -3.76
C ALA A 12 0.04 -20.51 -3.71
N ASP A 13 0.68 -21.65 -3.46
CA ASP A 13 2.13 -21.79 -3.42
C ASP A 13 2.77 -21.68 -4.80
N GLU A 14 2.14 -22.28 -5.83
CA GLU A 14 2.54 -22.11 -7.21
C GLU A 14 2.44 -20.63 -7.63
N PHE A 15 1.32 -19.98 -7.33
CA PHE A 15 1.13 -18.56 -7.61
C PHE A 15 2.19 -17.70 -6.91
N TYR A 16 2.46 -17.96 -5.63
CA TYR A 16 3.52 -17.26 -4.89
C TYR A 16 4.88 -17.43 -5.58
N THR A 17 5.22 -18.65 -5.97
CA THR A 17 6.52 -18.97 -6.58
C THR A 17 6.71 -18.27 -7.93
N VAL A 18 5.64 -18.13 -8.71
CA VAL A 18 5.69 -17.52 -10.06
C VAL A 18 5.73 -15.99 -9.99
N TYR A 19 4.96 -15.38 -9.09
CA TYR A 19 4.72 -13.93 -9.13
C TYR A 19 5.47 -13.13 -8.07
N ASN A 20 5.88 -13.76 -6.97
CA ASN A 20 6.59 -13.02 -5.91
C ASN A 20 7.97 -12.54 -6.38
N ASN A 21 8.23 -11.25 -6.18
CA ASN A 21 9.40 -10.50 -6.67
C ASN A 21 9.54 -10.43 -8.20
N THR A 22 8.50 -10.77 -8.95
CA THR A 22 8.49 -10.60 -10.40
C THR A 22 8.18 -9.15 -10.76
N ARG A 23 8.93 -8.59 -11.72
CA ARG A 23 8.70 -7.22 -12.20
C ARG A 23 7.37 -7.11 -12.95
N PHE A 24 6.66 -6.00 -12.75
CA PHE A 24 5.42 -5.71 -13.49
C PHE A 24 5.69 -5.38 -14.96
N SER A 25 6.80 -4.67 -15.20
CA SER A 25 7.25 -4.24 -16.51
C SER A 25 8.77 -4.29 -16.57
N PHE A 26 9.34 -4.46 -17.75
CA PHE A 26 10.80 -4.38 -17.92
C PHE A 26 11.34 -2.96 -17.66
N LEU A 27 10.50 -1.94 -17.82
CA LEU A 27 10.88 -0.53 -17.62
C LEU A 27 10.78 -0.07 -16.17
N GLU A 28 10.02 -0.78 -15.33
CA GLU A 28 9.76 -0.37 -13.96
C GLU A 28 10.56 -1.21 -12.97
N GLU A 29 11.14 -0.56 -11.97
CA GLU A 29 11.85 -1.24 -10.87
C GLU A 29 10.89 -1.88 -9.86
N ALA A 30 9.60 -1.53 -9.94
CA ALA A 30 8.57 -2.07 -9.09
C ALA A 30 8.36 -3.57 -9.32
N VAL A 31 8.28 -4.33 -8.23
CA VAL A 31 8.06 -5.78 -8.24
C VAL A 31 6.76 -6.13 -7.53
N CYS A 32 6.16 -7.24 -7.95
CA CYS A 32 4.99 -7.80 -7.28
C CYS A 32 5.43 -8.45 -5.96
N HIS A 33 4.81 -8.04 -4.86
CA HIS A 33 5.00 -8.67 -3.56
C HIS A 33 3.76 -9.51 -3.23
N VAL A 34 3.95 -10.81 -3.11
CA VAL A 34 2.90 -11.74 -2.72
C VAL A 34 3.12 -12.11 -1.25
N VAL A 35 2.05 -12.12 -0.45
CA VAL A 35 2.09 -12.48 0.97
C VAL A 35 0.95 -13.42 1.31
N TYR A 36 1.21 -14.37 2.20
CA TYR A 36 0.16 -15.25 2.74
C TYR A 36 -0.61 -14.53 3.83
N VAL A 37 -1.93 -14.67 3.79
CA VAL A 37 -2.83 -14.01 4.74
C VAL A 37 -3.36 -15.05 5.73
N GLN A 38 -3.00 -14.90 7.01
CA GLN A 38 -3.47 -15.81 8.06
C GLN A 38 -4.91 -15.51 8.49
N LYS A 39 -5.27 -14.23 8.61
CA LYS A 39 -6.57 -13.79 9.12
C LYS A 39 -6.94 -12.42 8.59
N ILE A 40 -8.20 -12.27 8.19
CA ILE A 40 -8.79 -10.99 7.79
C ILE A 40 -9.80 -10.60 8.86
N THR A 41 -9.73 -9.36 9.33
CA THR A 41 -10.67 -8.80 10.31
C THR A 41 -11.22 -7.49 9.82
N ASN A 42 -12.54 -7.35 9.82
CA ASN A 42 -13.19 -6.09 9.49
C ASN A 42 -13.20 -5.21 10.74
N ALA A 43 -12.44 -4.11 10.71
CA ALA A 43 -12.48 -3.11 11.77
C ALA A 43 -13.48 -2.00 11.41
N LYS A 44 -14.28 -1.56 12.40
CA LYS A 44 -15.08 -0.34 12.29
C LYS A 44 -14.16 0.86 12.52
N SER A 45 -14.40 1.96 11.80
CA SER A 45 -13.53 3.14 11.75
C SER A 45 -13.14 3.73 13.12
N SER A 46 -13.96 3.53 14.15
CA SER A 46 -13.72 4.04 15.51
C SER A 46 -12.64 3.29 16.30
N GLU A 47 -12.27 2.05 15.92
CA GLU A 47 -11.29 1.22 16.63
C GLU A 47 -9.96 1.05 15.86
N MET A 48 -9.90 1.62 14.64
CA MET A 48 -8.81 1.50 13.67
C MET A 48 -7.53 2.22 14.12
N ASP A 49 -7.66 3.24 14.97
CA ASP A 49 -6.61 4.23 15.19
C ASP A 49 -5.49 3.79 16.14
N LEU A 50 -5.72 2.77 16.99
CA LEU A 50 -4.75 2.39 18.03
C LEU A 50 -4.08 1.03 17.82
N LYS A 51 -4.74 0.07 17.15
CA LYS A 51 -4.20 -1.30 16.96
C LYS A 51 -3.34 -1.47 15.71
N LEU A 52 -3.53 -0.63 14.68
CA LEU A 52 -2.85 -0.77 13.39
C LEU A 52 -1.58 0.09 13.26
N ARG A 53 -1.32 0.96 14.24
CA ARG A 53 -0.18 1.91 14.22
C ARG A 53 1.18 1.27 14.50
N PHE A 54 1.23 0.03 15.00
CA PHE A 54 2.51 -0.64 15.30
C PHE A 54 2.82 -1.72 14.26
N GLY A 55 3.41 -1.30 13.13
CA GLY A 55 4.36 -2.13 12.37
C GLY A 55 3.85 -2.93 11.17
N ILE A 56 2.60 -2.82 10.73
CA ILE A 56 2.06 -3.66 9.63
C ILE A 56 1.07 -2.95 8.69
N THR A 57 1.10 -1.62 8.63
CA THR A 57 0.27 -0.88 7.66
C THR A 57 1.16 -0.37 6.54
N GLU A 58 0.93 -0.83 5.31
CA GLU A 58 1.48 -0.13 4.15
C GLU A 58 0.98 1.31 4.20
N LEU A 59 1.91 2.26 4.27
CA LEU A 59 1.57 3.67 4.26
C LEU A 59 0.80 4.01 2.98
N PRO A 60 -0.21 4.89 3.04
CA PRO A 60 -0.93 5.31 1.85
C PRO A 60 0.04 5.89 0.82
N SER A 61 -0.22 5.66 -0.47
CA SER A 61 0.54 6.25 -1.56
C SER A 61 0.00 7.64 -1.90
N CYS A 62 0.88 8.57 -2.28
CA CYS A 62 0.52 9.88 -2.78
C CYS A 62 -0.19 9.73 -4.12
N ALA A 63 -1.38 10.29 -4.28
CA ALA A 63 -2.12 10.19 -5.55
C ALA A 63 -1.48 10.98 -6.72
N VAL A 64 -0.47 11.80 -6.45
CA VAL A 64 0.23 12.60 -7.46
C VAL A 64 1.46 11.86 -8.01
N CYS A 65 2.37 11.41 -7.15
CA CYS A 65 3.58 10.69 -7.57
C CYS A 65 3.48 9.17 -7.46
N LEU A 66 2.40 8.64 -6.88
CA LEU A 66 2.19 7.21 -6.61
C LEU A 66 3.21 6.57 -5.66
N GLU A 67 4.08 7.35 -5.02
CA GLU A 67 5.04 6.88 -4.02
C GLU A 67 4.42 6.82 -2.62
N ARG A 68 5.01 6.02 -1.73
CA ARG A 68 4.55 5.88 -0.33
C ARG A 68 4.72 7.20 0.42
N ILE A 69 3.70 7.57 1.20
CA ILE A 69 3.75 8.75 2.08
C ILE A 69 4.40 8.34 3.39
N ASP A 70 5.72 8.52 3.51
CA ASP A 70 6.45 8.27 4.75
C ASP A 70 6.74 9.55 5.52
N GLU A 71 6.71 9.47 6.86
CA GLU A 71 7.02 10.61 7.74
C GLU A 71 8.48 11.09 7.62
N GLY A 72 9.35 10.33 6.94
CA GLY A 72 10.76 10.64 6.73
C GLY A 72 11.06 11.47 5.48
N VAL A 73 10.19 11.48 4.48
CA VAL A 73 10.41 12.14 3.18
C VAL A 73 9.38 13.25 2.94
N SER A 74 9.74 14.45 3.39
CA SER A 74 8.98 15.71 3.20
C SER A 74 7.61 15.76 3.92
N GLY A 75 7.23 16.95 4.39
CA GLY A 75 6.00 17.11 5.16
C GLY A 75 4.76 16.53 4.46
N ILE A 76 3.83 16.02 5.25
CA ILE A 76 2.57 15.46 4.79
C ILE A 76 1.50 16.56 4.84
N LEU A 77 0.80 16.79 3.72
CA LEU A 77 -0.33 17.72 3.66
C LEU A 77 -1.64 16.94 3.54
N THR A 78 -2.56 17.19 4.47
CA THR A 78 -3.94 16.67 4.40
C THR A 78 -4.90 17.82 4.09
N THR A 79 -5.68 17.67 3.02
CA THR A 79 -6.66 18.68 2.58
C THR A 79 -7.98 18.55 3.33
N LEU A 80 -8.88 19.55 3.21
CA LEU A 80 -10.21 19.55 3.85
C LEU A 80 -11.10 18.36 3.44
N CYS A 81 -10.82 17.72 2.30
CA CYS A 81 -11.49 16.50 1.85
C CYS A 81 -10.84 15.21 2.38
N ASN A 82 -9.89 15.33 3.31
CA ASN A 82 -9.23 14.22 4.00
C ASN A 82 -8.38 13.32 3.08
N HIS A 83 -7.82 13.89 2.01
CA HIS A 83 -6.80 13.25 1.17
C HIS A 83 -5.40 13.73 1.57
N THR A 84 -4.41 12.84 1.45
CA THR A 84 -3.06 13.05 1.94
C THR A 84 -2.04 12.99 0.80
N PHE A 85 -1.10 13.93 0.80
CA PHE A 85 -0.10 14.09 -0.26
C PHE A 85 1.27 14.50 0.31
N HIS A 86 2.35 14.27 -0.45
CA HIS A 86 3.62 14.95 -0.20
C HIS A 86 3.46 16.46 -0.42
N CYS A 87 4.01 17.26 0.49
CA CYS A 87 4.01 18.72 0.36
C CYS A 87 4.58 19.18 -0.99
N GLU A 88 5.63 18.54 -1.50
CA GLU A 88 6.25 18.91 -2.77
C GLU A 88 5.35 18.62 -3.97
N CYS A 89 4.64 17.49 -3.96
CA CYS A 89 3.68 17.14 -4.99
C CYS A 89 2.54 18.17 -5.08
N MET A 90 2.05 18.68 -3.95
CA MET A 90 1.01 19.71 -3.93
C MET A 90 1.51 21.12 -4.30
N LYS A 91 2.78 21.45 -4.05
CA LYS A 91 3.33 22.76 -4.43
C LYS A 91 3.34 22.96 -5.94
N SER A 92 3.65 21.90 -6.71
CA SER A 92 3.66 21.96 -8.18
C SER A 92 2.27 22.10 -8.81
N TRP A 93 1.20 21.87 -8.04
CA TRP A 93 -0.20 22.03 -8.47
C TRP A 93 -0.82 23.35 -7.99
N ARG A 94 -0.04 24.19 -7.28
CA ARG A 94 -0.51 25.47 -6.75
C ARG A 94 -0.28 26.57 -7.80
N ASP A 95 -1.21 26.67 -8.74
CA ASP A 95 -1.53 27.91 -9.44
C ASP A 95 -2.67 28.62 -8.69
#